data_AF-A0A087T244-F1
#
_entry.id   AF-A0A087T244-F1
#
_cell.length_a   1.000
_cell.length_b   1.000
_cell.length_c   1.000
_cell.angle_alpha   90.00
_cell.angle_beta   90.00
_cell.angle_gamma   90.00
#
_symmetry.space_group_name_H-M   'P 1'
#
loop_
_entity.id
_entity.type
_entity.pdbx_description
1 polymer ?
#
loop_
_entity_poly.entity_id
_entity_poly.type
_entity_poly.pdbx_seq_one_letter_code
_entity_poly.pdbx_strand_id
1 'polypeptide(L)'
;MMSSTTPEACYLALLALAEEFRTMNPPNIRNCIQCLVAIFNLKQPPKIEARTHLQLGNILLQHTKNTDLAQSHLEKAVCSIVIDK
;
A
#
# COMPACT_ATOMS: atom_id res chain seq x y z
N MET A 1 0.33 8.28 -28.86
CA MET A 1 -0.89 8.57 -28.08
C MET A 1 -0.65 8.03 -26.68
N MET A 2 -0.46 8.89 -25.68
CA MET A 2 -0.35 8.44 -24.28
C MET A 2 -1.72 7.92 -23.87
N SER A 3 -1.77 6.64 -23.52
CA SER A 3 -2.91 5.95 -22.95
C SER A 3 -3.49 6.76 -21.79
N SER A 4 -4.80 6.91 -21.74
CA SER A 4 -5.49 7.39 -20.55
C SER A 4 -5.14 6.46 -19.39
N THR A 5 -4.22 6.88 -18.52
CA THR A 5 -3.83 6.08 -17.36
C THR A 5 -5.04 5.96 -16.45
N THR A 6 -5.63 4.77 -16.41
CA THR A 6 -6.78 4.50 -15.54
C THR A 6 -6.29 4.40 -14.08
N PRO A 7 -7.16 4.68 -13.08
CA PRO A 7 -6.82 4.48 -11.68
C PRO A 7 -6.32 3.04 -11.39
N GLU A 8 -6.85 2.06 -12.11
CA GLU A 8 -6.41 0.66 -12.05
C GLU A 8 -4.98 0.47 -12.55
N ALA A 9 -4.63 1.09 -13.70
CA ALA A 9 -3.27 1.05 -14.23
C ALA A 9 -2.27 1.73 -13.29
N CYS A 10 -2.65 2.86 -12.69
CA CYS A 10 -1.85 3.53 -11.65
C CYS A 10 -1.64 2.63 -10.42
N TYR A 11 -2.70 1.95 -9.95
CA TYR A 11 -2.63 1.05 -8.81
C TYR A 11 -1.65 -0.11 -9.07
N LEU A 12 -1.79 -0.79 -10.20
CA LEU A 12 -0.91 -1.90 -10.58
C LEU A 12 0.55 -1.44 -10.75
N ALA A 13 0.77 -0.27 -11.35
CA ALA A 13 2.11 0.29 -11.50
C ALA A 13 2.75 0.61 -10.13
N LEU A 14 2.00 1.22 -9.21
CA LEU A 14 2.50 1.53 -7.86
C LEU A 14 2.79 0.25 -7.05
N LEU A 15 1.96 -0.79 -7.19
CA LEU A 15 2.22 -2.07 -6.56
C LEU A 15 3.49 -2.75 -7.09
N ALA A 16 3.65 -2.78 -8.42
CA ALA A 16 4.83 -3.36 -9.04
C ALA A 16 6.10 -2.63 -8.59
N LEU A 17 6.04 -1.30 -8.56
CA LEU A 17 7.14 -0.47 -8.11
C LEU A 17 7.44 -0.66 -6.61
N ALA A 18 6.40 -0.78 -5.77
CA ALA A 18 6.57 -1.08 -4.35
C ALA A 18 7.30 -2.41 -4.14
N GLU A 19 6.94 -3.44 -4.91
CA GLU A 19 7.57 -4.76 -4.85
C GLU A 19 9.03 -4.70 -5.31
N GLU A 20 9.32 -4.02 -6.42
CA GLU A 20 10.70 -3.82 -6.90
C GLU A 20 11.58 -3.16 -5.84
N PHE A 21 11.08 -2.09 -5.20
CA PHE A 21 11.76 -1.43 -4.09
C PHE A 21 12.01 -2.37 -2.89
N ARG A 22 11.09 -3.29 -2.61
CA ARG A 22 11.19 -4.27 -1.52
C ARG A 22 12.23 -5.36 -1.81
N THR A 23 12.33 -5.81 -3.06
CA THR A 23 13.23 -6.90 -3.47
C THR A 23 14.60 -6.44 -3.94
N MET A 24 14.80 -5.13 -4.13
CA MET A 24 16.11 -4.57 -4.47
C MET A 24 17.18 -4.93 -3.44
N ASN A 25 18.45 -4.88 -3.86
CA ASN A 25 19.59 -5.17 -2.99
C ASN A 25 20.60 -4.00 -3.03
N PRO A 26 20.67 -3.15 -1.98
CA PRO A 26 19.90 -3.24 -0.73
C PRO A 26 18.42 -2.82 -0.90
N PRO A 27 17.48 -3.36 -0.09
CA PRO A 27 16.07 -2.98 -0.16
C PRO A 27 15.84 -1.51 0.13
N ASN A 28 14.99 -0.85 -0.66
CA ASN A 28 14.59 0.53 -0.44
C ASN A 28 13.17 0.59 0.14
N ILE A 29 13.06 0.22 1.42
CA ILE A 29 11.77 0.13 2.12
C ILE A 29 11.07 1.50 2.18
N ARG A 30 11.82 2.60 2.24
CA ARG A 30 11.24 3.95 2.22
C ARG A 30 10.42 4.19 0.96
N ASN A 31 10.99 3.89 -0.21
CA ASN A 31 10.28 4.07 -1.48
C ASN A 31 9.16 3.05 -1.66
N CYS A 32 9.33 1.82 -1.16
CA CYS A 32 8.25 0.82 -1.09
C CYS A 32 7.03 1.38 -0.34
N ILE A 33 7.25 1.94 0.86
CA ILE A 33 6.20 2.57 1.67
C ILE A 33 5.55 3.74 0.92
N GLN A 34 6.35 4.61 0.28
CA GLN A 34 5.82 5.76 -0.47
C GLN A 34 4.91 5.35 -1.62
N CYS A 35 5.26 4.28 -2.35
CA CYS A 35 4.42 3.73 -3.41
C CYS A 35 3.07 3.25 -2.86
N LEU A 36 3.08 2.54 -1.73
CA LEU A 36 1.85 2.06 -1.09
C LEU A 36 0.99 3.20 -0.54
N VAL A 37 1.61 4.24 0.04
CA VAL A 37 0.88 5.42 0.50
C VAL A 37 0.24 6.18 -0.68
N ALA A 38 0.91 6.24 -1.83
CA ALA A 38 0.38 6.90 -3.01
C ALA A 38 -0.91 6.25 -3.56
N ILE A 39 -1.12 4.95 -3.33
CA ILE A 39 -2.33 4.23 -3.74
C ILE A 39 -3.59 4.84 -3.09
N PHE A 40 -3.51 5.33 -1.86
CA PHE A 40 -4.65 5.95 -1.17
C PHE A 40 -5.15 7.22 -1.86
N ASN A 41 -4.33 7.87 -2.69
CA ASN A 41 -4.74 9.04 -3.47
C ASN A 41 -5.58 8.69 -4.71
N LEU A 42 -5.63 7.41 -5.10
CA LEU A 42 -6.30 6.96 -6.33
C LEU A 42 -7.82 6.72 -6.16
N LYS A 43 -8.43 7.08 -5.02
CA LYS A 43 -9.85 6.83 -4.69
C LYS A 43 -10.28 5.39 -5.04
N GLN A 44 -9.53 4.43 -4.52
CA GLN A 44 -9.72 3.01 -4.79
C GLN A 44 -10.95 2.46 -4.03
N PRO A 45 -11.56 1.35 -4.49
CA PRO A 45 -12.59 0.65 -3.73
C PRO A 45 -12.12 0.26 -2.32
N PRO A 46 -13.03 0.21 -1.32
CA PRO A 46 -12.68 -0.12 0.07
C PRO A 46 -11.90 -1.43 0.23
N LYS A 47 -12.17 -2.42 -0.62
CA LYS A 47 -11.45 -3.70 -0.65
C LYS A 47 -9.97 -3.55 -1.00
N ILE A 48 -9.64 -2.65 -1.93
CA ILE A 48 -8.25 -2.39 -2.32
C ILE A 48 -7.54 -1.57 -1.23
N GLU A 49 -8.25 -0.60 -0.65
CA GLU A 49 -7.75 0.20 0.47
C GLU A 49 -7.42 -0.68 1.68
N ALA A 50 -8.30 -1.61 2.06
CA ALA A 50 -8.07 -2.57 3.13
C ALA A 50 -6.83 -3.44 2.89
N ARG A 51 -6.68 -3.97 1.67
CA ARG A 51 -5.49 -4.77 1.28
C ARG A 51 -4.20 -3.94 1.35
N THR A 52 -4.26 -2.70 0.89
CA THR A 52 -3.11 -1.78 0.89
C THR A 52 -2.70 -1.44 2.32
N HIS A 53 -3.68 -1.20 3.20
CA HIS A 53 -3.44 -1.01 4.64
C HIS A 53 -2.81 -2.23 5.32
N LEU A 54 -3.28 -3.44 5.01
CA LEU A 54 -2.67 -4.68 5.52
C LEU A 54 -1.22 -4.82 5.07
N GLN A 55 -0.96 -4.59 3.77
CA GLN A 55 0.39 -4.69 3.20
C GLN A 55 1.34 -3.65 3.81
N LEU A 56 0.88 -2.42 3.98
CA LEU A 56 1.65 -1.33 4.58
C LEU A 56 1.93 -1.59 6.08
N GLY A 57 0.93 -2.06 6.84
CA GLY A 57 1.10 -2.45 8.23
C GLY A 57 2.17 -3.55 8.40
N ASN A 58 2.13 -4.59 7.57
CA ASN A 58 3.11 -5.67 7.60
C ASN A 58 4.53 -5.18 7.30
N ILE A 59 4.71 -4.34 6.28
CA ILE A 59 6.02 -3.78 5.92
C ILE A 59 6.56 -2.90 7.05
N LEU A 60 5.71 -2.09 7.68
CA LEU A 60 6.10 -1.25 8.81
C LEU A 60 6.53 -2.09 10.02
N LEU A 61 5.84 -3.20 10.32
CA LEU A 61 6.23 -4.12 11.40
C LEU A 61 7.56 -4.84 11.12
N GLN A 62 7.78 -5.28 9.89
CA GLN A 62 8.95 -6.09 9.53
C GLN A 62 10.22 -5.26 9.36
N HIS A 63 10.10 -4.01 8.90
CA HIS A 63 11.24 -3.24 8.42
C HIS A 63 11.43 -1.88 9.12
N THR A 64 10.52 -1.48 10.02
CA THR A 64 10.61 -0.19 10.73
C THR A 64 10.40 -0.36 12.24
N LYS A 65 10.70 0.68 13.01
CA LYS A 65 10.42 0.74 14.45
C LYS A 65 9.08 1.43 14.77
N ASN A 66 8.31 1.80 13.76
CA ASN A 66 7.06 2.58 13.91
C ASN A 66 5.87 1.65 14.14
N THR A 67 5.87 0.95 15.26
CA THR A 67 4.83 -0.03 15.62
C THR A 67 3.45 0.60 15.75
N ASP A 68 3.34 1.84 16.22
CA ASP A 68 2.06 2.55 16.34
C ASP A 68 1.43 2.82 14.98
N LEU A 69 2.24 3.26 14.01
CA LEU A 69 1.77 3.51 12.65
C LEU A 69 1.37 2.19 11.97
N ALA A 70 2.15 1.13 12.21
CA ALA A 70 1.85 -0.19 11.69
C ALA A 70 0.52 -0.72 12.24
N GLN A 71 0.29 -0.62 13.56
CA GLN A 71 -0.96 -0.98 14.21
C GLN A 71 -2.14 -0.18 13.64
N SER A 72 -2.00 1.14 13.51
CA SER A 72 -3.07 1.98 12.95
C SER A 72 -3.46 1.55 11.53
N HIS A 73 -2.50 1.16 10.70
CA HIS A 73 -2.80 0.61 9.37
C HIS A 73 -3.49 -0.75 9.43
N LEU A 74 -3.08 -1.65 10.33
CA LEU A 74 -3.75 -2.95 10.50
C LEU A 74 -5.18 -2.79 11.01
N GLU A 75 -5.43 -1.88 11.94
CA GLU A 75 -6.78 -1.57 12.45
C GLU A 75 -7.68 -1.02 11.35
N LYS A 76 -7.16 -0.09 10.52
CA LYS A 76 -7.89 0.41 9.34
C LYS A 76 -8.20 -0.69 8.34
N ALA A 77 -7.26 -1.61 8.09
CA ALA A 77 -7.49 -2.74 7.20
C ALA A 77 -8.68 -3.61 7.66
N VAL A 78 -8.77 -3.89 8.96
CA VAL A 78 -9.88 -4.66 9.54
C VAL A 78 -11.18 -3.86 9.50
N CYS A 79 -11.17 -2.58 9.86
CA CYS A 79 -12.36 -1.74 9.87
C CYS A 79 -12.98 -1.59 8.47
N SER A 80 -12.15 -1.39 7.43
CA SER A 80 -12.62 -1.30 6.04
C SER A 80 -13.28 -2.59 5.53
N ILE A 81 -12.94 -3.76 6.10
CA ILE A 81 -13.57 -5.05 5.75
C ILE A 81 -14.93 -5.21 6.45
N VAL A 82 -15.10 -4.64 7.66
CA VAL A 82 -16.33 -4.76 8.45
C VAL A 82 -17.49 -3.93 7.86
N ILE A 83 -17.19 -2.87 7.10
CA ILE A 83 -18.21 -1.99 6.49
C ILE A 83 -18.80 -2.57 5.19
N ASP A 84 -18.16 -3.56 4.56
CA ASP A 84 -18.63 -4.21 3.31
C ASP A 84 -19.59 -5.40 3.55
N LYS A 85 -20.17 -5.53 4.75
CA LYS A 85 -21.01 -6.67 5.16
C LYS A 85 -22.47 -6.32 5.36
#